data_AF-S9VM60-F1
#
_entry.id   AF-S9VM60-F1
#
_cell.length_a   1.000
_cell.length_b   1.000
_cell.length_c   1.000
_cell.angle_alpha   90.00
_cell.angle_beta   90.00
_cell.angle_gamma   90.00
#
_symmetry.space_group_name_H-M   'P 1'
#
loop_
_entity.id
_entity.type
_entity.pdbx_description
1 polymer ?
#
loop_
_entity_poly.entity_id
_entity_poly.type
_entity_poly.pdbx_seq_one_letter_code
_entity_poly.pdbx_strand_id
1 'polypeptide(L)'
;MADLGELKVLTFNLWGIFNSKMREARMKQFASKVDAYDIILLQEQFTQDDFDLIIQHIPRSVRETRYFRRFPSSFYGSGCAVISRFPIRSSFFHTYPLQGYPEMVLHGDFFANKGAALIKVDVPITGASGTMRVHEVLLYTTHLVAIYQKVSELPSWRDERYLPYRLSQAISLAEFITNTSKPSDTIIIGGDFNSSQRSLEVQMLLILLKRRGYTMRSVLPTPSTILETATSNMERAVANSTYTFSNKNAFNCCKTSYFKLLNMQSDIPSQIDHVFFNHAHLSLQPFEQCPDADPNYPFYVTVGEKRVPSGVVVFTENQVRLPPSVPLARKVALLLESCAGSRRSYLGKNVRCFTEWLAPHKSREEAEEDSDDDELALYPLSDHYGVAARFVLRAAGNDTGSPGPDHPLNGDAPTAVSLTEDEVMVVNSVVQFLESFTDKLKQQAGTSRYLALSCLATLLLHLYVLRNALDVQRERTAGALQQLYYMSESGKLLPKVDAEGQTSSLRRWVVSALRRERGESSPHPPPDFGLLAEELTLRPRWLSMSTAAVTNVVLSFTGIASFGIGMIQRMGNYNVLKEQVRQLLNT
;
A
#
# COMPACT_ATOMS: atom_id res chain seq x y z
N MET A 1 20.73 -23.93 -36.63
CA MET A 1 19.88 -23.91 -35.41
C MET A 1 20.34 -22.72 -34.59
N ALA A 2 19.42 -21.85 -34.17
CA ALA A 2 19.75 -20.62 -33.45
C ALA A 2 20.36 -20.91 -32.07
N ASP A 3 21.07 -19.95 -31.49
CA ASP A 3 21.49 -20.00 -30.09
C ASP A 3 20.24 -20.08 -29.20
N LEU A 4 20.17 -21.05 -28.30
CA LEU A 4 18.99 -21.29 -27.46
C LEU A 4 19.37 -21.15 -25.99
N GLY A 5 18.78 -20.15 -25.33
CA GLY A 5 18.64 -20.09 -23.88
C GLY A 5 17.17 -20.18 -23.51
N GLU A 6 16.82 -21.10 -22.61
CA GLU A 6 15.47 -21.18 -22.03
C GLU A 6 15.43 -20.39 -20.72
N LEU A 7 14.33 -19.69 -20.50
CA LEU A 7 14.10 -18.88 -19.32
C LEU A 7 12.69 -19.10 -18.77
N LYS A 8 12.59 -19.60 -17.54
CA LYS A 8 11.31 -19.73 -16.80
C LYS A 8 11.18 -18.61 -15.79
N VAL A 9 10.18 -17.75 -15.97
CA VAL A 9 9.94 -16.57 -15.13
C VAL A 9 8.62 -16.73 -14.38
N LEU A 10 8.61 -16.37 -13.10
CA LEU A 10 7.42 -16.24 -12.26
C LEU A 10 7.33 -14.80 -11.74
N THR A 11 6.14 -14.20 -11.76
CA THR A 11 5.81 -13.09 -10.87
C THR A 11 4.76 -13.51 -9.84
N PHE A 12 4.94 -13.12 -8.59
CA PHE A 12 4.04 -13.52 -7.51
C PHE A 12 4.00 -12.52 -6.35
N ASN A 13 2.80 -12.02 -6.04
CA ASN A 13 2.51 -11.33 -4.80
C ASN A 13 2.43 -12.35 -3.65
N LEU A 14 3.29 -12.24 -2.64
CA LEU A 14 3.41 -13.18 -1.52
C LEU A 14 2.38 -12.95 -0.41
N TRP A 15 1.65 -11.83 -0.42
CA TRP A 15 0.79 -11.42 0.68
C TRP A 15 1.52 -11.39 2.03
N GLY A 16 2.77 -10.89 2.08
CA GLY A 16 3.63 -10.90 3.26
C GLY A 16 3.24 -9.89 4.35
N ILE A 17 1.98 -9.48 4.42
CA ILE A 17 1.48 -8.48 5.37
C ILE A 17 1.60 -9.00 6.81
N PHE A 18 1.99 -8.13 7.74
CA PHE A 18 2.34 -8.48 9.12
C PHE A 18 1.21 -9.16 9.91
N ASN A 19 -0.05 -8.89 9.56
CA ASN A 19 -1.25 -9.45 10.19
C ASN A 19 -1.94 -10.54 9.34
N SER A 20 -1.32 -10.99 8.24
CA SER A 20 -1.89 -12.04 7.39
C SER A 20 -1.90 -13.39 8.10
N LYS A 21 -2.97 -14.16 7.90
CA LYS A 21 -3.10 -15.50 8.49
C LYS A 21 -2.05 -16.44 7.88
N MET A 22 -1.55 -17.36 8.70
CA MET A 22 -0.66 -18.46 8.29
C MET A 22 0.63 -18.00 7.58
N ARG A 23 1.09 -16.76 7.80
CA ARG A 23 2.21 -16.14 7.07
C ARG A 23 3.45 -17.03 7.02
N GLU A 24 3.93 -17.50 8.18
CA GLU A 24 5.12 -18.35 8.27
C GLU A 24 4.99 -19.64 7.43
N ALA A 25 3.86 -20.34 7.56
CA ALA A 25 3.64 -21.60 6.86
C ALA A 25 3.51 -21.38 5.34
N ARG A 26 2.92 -20.25 4.90
CA ARG A 26 2.88 -19.84 3.48
C ARG A 26 4.27 -19.57 2.92
N MET A 27 5.14 -18.86 3.65
CA MET A 27 6.53 -18.63 3.21
C MET A 27 7.32 -19.94 3.06
N LYS A 28 7.15 -20.88 4.00
CA LYS A 28 7.77 -22.22 3.91
C LYS A 28 7.24 -23.02 2.72
N GLN A 29 5.92 -22.99 2.49
CA GLN A 29 5.31 -23.67 1.35
C GLN A 29 5.80 -23.06 0.04
N PHE A 30 5.90 -21.74 -0.06
CA PHE A 30 6.42 -21.04 -1.23
C PHE A 30 7.88 -21.44 -1.54
N ALA A 31 8.72 -21.65 -0.51
CA ALA A 31 10.10 -22.07 -0.69
C ALA A 31 10.25 -23.38 -1.51
N SER A 32 9.28 -24.30 -1.40
CA SER A 32 9.24 -25.54 -2.19
C SER A 32 9.03 -25.31 -3.69
N LYS A 33 8.50 -24.16 -4.08
CA LYS A 33 8.17 -23.81 -5.47
C LYS A 33 9.32 -23.13 -6.20
N VAL A 34 10.37 -22.70 -5.49
CA VAL A 34 11.46 -21.88 -6.05
C VAL A 34 12.25 -22.60 -7.14
N ASP A 35 12.43 -23.92 -7.05
CA ASP A 35 13.27 -24.65 -8.00
C ASP A 35 12.68 -24.73 -9.41
N ALA A 36 11.36 -24.60 -9.52
CA ALA A 36 10.63 -24.67 -10.79
C ALA A 36 10.93 -23.51 -11.75
N TYR A 37 11.49 -22.41 -11.24
CA TYR A 37 11.65 -21.16 -11.97
C TYR A 37 13.11 -20.70 -11.93
N ASP A 38 13.53 -20.09 -13.03
CA ASP A 38 14.87 -19.52 -13.15
C ASP A 38 14.93 -18.10 -12.58
N ILE A 39 13.85 -17.34 -12.74
CA ILE A 39 13.70 -15.98 -12.25
C ILE A 39 12.34 -15.85 -11.57
N ILE A 40 12.33 -15.30 -10.37
CA ILE A 40 11.12 -15.05 -9.58
C ILE A 40 11.12 -13.58 -9.19
N LEU A 41 10.06 -12.87 -9.60
CA LEU A 41 9.79 -11.47 -9.31
C LEU A 41 8.71 -11.39 -8.22
N LEU A 42 9.07 -10.97 -7.02
CA LEU A 42 8.20 -11.02 -5.85
C LEU A 42 7.62 -9.64 -5.54
N GLN A 43 6.36 -9.63 -5.10
CA GLN A 43 5.68 -8.47 -4.51
C GLN A 43 5.22 -8.84 -3.09
N GLU A 44 4.97 -7.82 -2.27
CA GLU A 44 4.62 -7.96 -0.84
C GLU A 44 5.58 -8.79 0.01
N GLN A 45 6.83 -8.88 -0.42
CA GLN A 45 7.93 -9.40 0.37
C GLN A 45 8.45 -8.30 1.31
N PHE A 46 7.70 -7.98 2.37
CA PHE A 46 7.97 -6.81 3.22
C PHE A 46 9.13 -7.01 4.20
N THR A 47 9.14 -8.11 4.97
CA THR A 47 10.08 -8.29 6.08
C THR A 47 11.29 -9.15 5.73
N GLN A 48 12.46 -8.81 6.28
CA GLN A 48 13.67 -9.62 6.08
C GLN A 48 13.46 -11.04 6.61
N ASP A 49 12.81 -11.18 7.77
CA ASP A 49 12.49 -12.45 8.39
C ASP A 49 11.70 -13.38 7.47
N ASP A 50 10.66 -12.88 6.77
CA ASP A 50 9.90 -13.70 5.83
C ASP A 50 10.76 -14.13 4.62
N PHE A 51 11.71 -13.29 4.19
CA PHE A 51 12.63 -13.64 3.09
C PHE A 51 13.65 -14.69 3.52
N ASP A 52 14.24 -14.51 4.69
CA ASP A 52 15.19 -15.46 5.28
C ASP A 52 14.50 -16.80 5.54
N LEU A 53 13.24 -16.78 5.95
CA LEU A 53 12.43 -17.97 6.13
C LEU A 53 12.26 -18.75 4.82
N ILE A 54 11.97 -18.06 3.71
CA ILE A 54 11.95 -18.67 2.37
C ILE A 54 13.33 -19.28 2.08
N ILE A 55 14.40 -18.49 2.19
CA ILE A 55 15.77 -18.93 1.88
C ILE A 55 16.15 -20.19 2.66
N GLN A 56 15.85 -20.23 3.97
CA GLN A 56 16.19 -21.35 4.85
C GLN A 56 15.45 -22.64 4.48
N HIS A 57 14.25 -22.55 3.92
CA HIS A 57 13.40 -23.70 3.56
C HIS A 57 13.53 -24.12 2.09
N ILE A 58 14.27 -23.37 1.27
CA ILE A 58 14.67 -23.83 -0.06
C ILE A 58 15.64 -25.02 0.10
N PRO A 59 15.49 -26.11 -0.68
CA PRO A 59 16.44 -27.22 -0.66
C PRO A 59 17.88 -26.73 -0.86
N ARG A 60 18.83 -27.27 -0.08
CA ARG A 60 20.21 -26.77 -0.05
C ARG A 60 20.86 -26.67 -1.44
N SER A 61 20.69 -27.71 -2.27
CA SER A 61 21.20 -27.75 -3.66
C SER A 61 20.65 -26.62 -4.53
N VAL A 62 19.39 -26.24 -4.33
CA VAL A 62 18.75 -25.14 -5.05
C VAL A 62 19.28 -23.82 -4.51
N ARG A 63 19.25 -23.61 -3.20
CA ARG A 63 19.70 -22.36 -2.54
C ARG A 63 21.12 -21.96 -2.93
N GLU A 64 22.06 -22.91 -3.01
CA GLU A 64 23.46 -22.64 -3.36
C GLU A 64 23.65 -22.15 -4.81
N THR A 65 22.66 -22.35 -5.68
CA THR A 65 22.67 -21.91 -7.09
C THR A 65 21.77 -20.69 -7.35
N ARG A 66 21.21 -20.08 -6.30
CA ARG A 66 20.33 -18.91 -6.42
C ARG A 66 20.97 -17.65 -5.86
N TYR A 67 20.65 -16.54 -6.49
CA TYR A 67 20.96 -15.18 -6.08
C TYR A 67 19.68 -14.54 -5.56
N PHE A 68 19.78 -13.90 -4.40
CA PHE A 68 18.65 -13.32 -3.69
C PHE A 68 18.86 -11.81 -3.55
N ARG A 69 17.85 -11.01 -3.93
CA ARG A 69 17.92 -9.55 -3.82
C ARG A 69 16.59 -8.99 -3.32
N ARG A 70 16.62 -8.31 -2.17
CA ARG A 70 15.53 -7.47 -1.65
C ARG A 70 15.75 -6.00 -1.98
N PHE A 71 14.66 -5.24 -2.05
CA PHE A 71 14.67 -3.80 -2.24
C PHE A 71 13.90 -3.08 -1.11
N PRO A 72 14.54 -2.84 0.05
CA PRO A 72 13.92 -2.05 1.12
C PRO A 72 13.83 -0.57 0.69
N SER A 73 12.66 0.06 0.84
CA SER A 73 12.42 1.44 0.38
C SER A 73 11.82 2.39 1.43
N SER A 74 11.17 1.90 2.49
CA SER A 74 10.55 2.70 3.57
C SER A 74 10.13 1.80 4.75
N PHE A 75 9.22 2.28 5.61
CA PHE A 75 8.75 1.61 6.84
C PHE A 75 8.27 0.17 6.60
N TYR A 76 7.31 -0.03 5.69
CA TYR A 76 6.95 -1.39 5.25
C TYR A 76 7.84 -1.88 4.09
N GLY A 77 8.33 -0.96 3.25
CA GLY A 77 9.03 -1.25 2.02
C GLY A 77 8.08 -1.61 0.86
N SER A 78 8.54 -1.45 -0.38
CA SER A 78 7.74 -1.69 -1.59
C SER A 78 7.25 -3.13 -1.74
N GLY A 79 7.87 -4.06 -0.99
CA GLY A 79 7.62 -5.49 -1.06
C GLY A 79 8.28 -6.16 -2.26
N CYS A 80 9.11 -5.44 -3.03
CA CYS A 80 9.79 -6.01 -4.19
C CYS A 80 11.03 -6.81 -3.80
N ALA A 81 11.13 -8.03 -4.32
CA ALA A 81 12.32 -8.87 -4.21
C ALA A 81 12.49 -9.73 -5.48
N VAL A 82 13.70 -10.24 -5.69
CA VAL A 82 14.03 -11.14 -6.81
C VAL A 82 14.82 -12.34 -6.30
N ILE A 83 14.47 -13.51 -6.84
CA ILE A 83 15.25 -14.74 -6.73
C ILE A 83 15.65 -15.13 -8.15
N SER A 84 16.94 -15.29 -8.42
CA SER A 84 17.47 -15.58 -9.75
C SER A 84 18.43 -16.76 -9.70
N ARG A 85 18.31 -17.71 -10.63
CA ARG A 85 19.33 -18.75 -10.87
C ARG A 85 20.60 -18.17 -11.49
N PHE A 86 20.48 -17.03 -12.17
CA PHE A 86 21.58 -16.37 -12.85
C PHE A 86 22.21 -15.27 -12.00
N PRO A 87 23.53 -15.03 -12.14
CA PRO A 87 24.21 -13.95 -11.42
C PRO A 87 23.56 -12.59 -11.64
N ILE A 88 23.34 -11.86 -10.55
CA ILE A 88 22.84 -10.48 -10.58
C ILE A 88 24.03 -9.54 -10.72
N ARG A 89 24.22 -8.98 -11.92
CA ARG A 89 25.32 -8.06 -12.23
C ARG A 89 25.13 -6.71 -11.57
N SER A 90 23.92 -6.18 -11.63
CA SER A 90 23.56 -4.91 -11.01
C SER A 90 22.08 -4.88 -10.69
N SER A 91 21.72 -4.08 -9.70
CA SER A 91 20.33 -3.87 -9.32
C SER A 91 20.12 -2.44 -8.84
N PHE A 92 18.99 -1.85 -9.19
CA PHE A 92 18.62 -0.48 -8.85
C PHE A 92 17.13 -0.43 -8.48
N PHE A 93 16.74 0.41 -7.52
CA PHE A 93 15.35 0.59 -7.13
C PHE A 93 14.92 2.03 -7.34
N HIS A 94 13.85 2.21 -8.12
CA HIS A 94 13.21 3.48 -8.39
C HIS A 94 11.95 3.61 -7.54
N THR A 95 11.90 4.64 -6.69
CA THR A 95 10.70 4.95 -5.91
C THR A 95 9.78 5.87 -6.73
N TYR A 96 8.49 5.56 -6.78
CA TYR A 96 7.55 6.40 -7.50
C TYR A 96 7.33 7.76 -6.83
N PRO A 97 7.05 8.82 -7.60
CA PRO A 97 6.89 10.16 -7.04
C PRO A 97 5.58 10.31 -6.23
N LEU A 98 4.56 9.48 -6.51
CA LEU A 98 3.26 9.51 -5.85
C LEU A 98 3.00 8.17 -5.12
N GLN A 99 2.69 8.25 -3.83
CA GLN A 99 2.62 7.08 -2.92
C GLN A 99 1.24 6.81 -2.28
N GLY A 100 0.25 7.66 -2.54
CA GLY A 100 -1.08 7.58 -1.93
C GLY A 100 -1.29 8.66 -0.86
N TYR A 101 -2.20 8.41 0.08
CA TYR A 101 -2.66 9.40 1.07
C TYR A 101 -2.20 9.02 2.49
N PRO A 102 -1.37 9.82 3.18
CA PRO A 102 -0.91 9.56 4.54
C PRO A 102 -2.05 9.59 5.57
N GLU A 103 -3.09 10.39 5.32
CA GLU A 103 -4.26 10.44 6.19
C GLU A 103 -5.09 9.14 6.17
N MET A 104 -4.92 8.31 5.14
CA MET A 104 -5.59 7.02 5.01
C MET A 104 -4.74 5.92 5.64
N VAL A 105 -4.65 5.90 6.98
CA VAL A 105 -3.74 4.99 7.72
C VAL A 105 -3.95 3.50 7.42
N LEU A 106 -5.20 3.11 7.12
CA LEU A 106 -5.55 1.72 6.75
C LEU A 106 -5.20 1.37 5.29
N HIS A 107 -4.77 2.36 4.49
CA HIS A 107 -4.28 2.18 3.13
C HIS A 107 -2.75 2.18 3.19
N GLY A 108 -2.16 0.98 3.30
CA GLY A 108 -0.76 0.81 3.67
C GLY A 108 0.26 1.35 2.66
N ASP A 109 -0.14 1.63 1.42
CA ASP A 109 0.76 1.95 0.30
C ASP A 109 1.61 3.19 0.52
N PHE A 110 1.06 4.22 1.18
CA PHE A 110 1.83 5.45 1.48
C PHE A 110 3.07 5.13 2.33
N PHE A 111 2.94 4.20 3.27
CA PHE A 111 4.00 3.77 4.18
C PHE A 111 4.89 2.67 3.57
N ALA A 112 4.46 2.06 2.46
CA ALA A 112 5.23 1.07 1.72
C ALA A 112 6.27 1.71 0.81
N ASN A 113 6.01 2.91 0.27
CA ASN A 113 6.88 3.58 -0.69
C ASN A 113 7.12 2.69 -1.93
N LYS A 114 6.02 2.51 -2.70
CA LYS A 114 5.92 1.75 -3.94
C LYS A 114 6.92 2.23 -4.98
N GLY A 115 7.31 1.32 -5.86
CA GLY A 115 8.34 1.57 -6.86
C GLY A 115 8.55 0.41 -7.79
N ALA A 116 9.63 0.48 -8.56
CA ALA A 116 10.09 -0.58 -9.44
C ALA A 116 11.58 -0.86 -9.24
N ALA A 117 11.95 -2.13 -9.25
CA ALA A 117 13.33 -2.56 -9.29
C ALA A 117 13.75 -2.87 -10.74
N LEU A 118 14.96 -2.46 -11.12
CA LEU A 118 15.70 -2.96 -12.29
C LEU A 118 16.76 -3.94 -11.80
N ILE A 119 16.83 -5.10 -12.45
CA ILE A 119 17.84 -6.13 -12.20
C ILE A 119 18.43 -6.54 -13.55
N LYS A 120 19.76 -6.52 -13.65
CA LYS A 120 20.49 -7.03 -14.82
C LYS A 120 21.09 -8.37 -14.49
N VAL A 121 20.73 -9.39 -15.26
CA VAL A 121 21.21 -10.76 -15.07
C VAL A 121 21.92 -11.27 -16.32
N ASP A 122 22.92 -12.10 -16.10
CA ASP A 122 23.75 -12.70 -17.12
C ASP A 122 23.27 -14.13 -17.40
N VAL A 123 22.54 -14.33 -18.49
CA VAL A 123 21.97 -15.63 -18.87
C VAL A 123 22.93 -16.36 -19.81
N PRO A 124 23.41 -17.57 -19.46
CA PRO A 124 24.21 -18.37 -20.36
C PRO A 124 23.35 -18.89 -21.52
N ILE A 125 23.81 -18.64 -22.74
CA ILE A 125 23.22 -19.15 -23.98
C ILE A 125 24.23 -20.06 -24.68
N THR A 126 23.76 -21.19 -25.18
CA THR A 126 24.62 -22.11 -25.95
C THR A 126 24.47 -21.78 -27.43
N GLY A 127 25.57 -21.42 -28.06
CA GLY A 127 25.57 -21.08 -29.47
C GLY A 127 25.45 -22.29 -30.40
N ALA A 128 25.12 -22.05 -31.66
CA ALA A 128 25.04 -23.09 -32.70
C ALA A 128 26.33 -23.94 -32.84
N SER A 129 27.49 -23.37 -32.51
CA SER A 129 28.80 -24.03 -32.50
C SER A 129 29.11 -24.78 -31.20
N GLY A 130 28.16 -24.84 -30.25
CA GLY A 130 28.38 -25.34 -28.89
C GLY A 130 29.14 -24.37 -27.98
N THR A 131 29.50 -23.17 -28.47
CA THR A 131 30.20 -22.16 -27.67
C THR A 131 29.22 -21.46 -26.72
N MET A 132 29.52 -21.50 -25.42
CA MET A 132 28.71 -20.80 -24.42
C MET A 132 29.02 -19.31 -24.41
N ARG A 133 27.99 -18.48 -24.46
CA ARG A 133 28.07 -17.01 -24.36
C ARG A 133 27.14 -16.53 -23.26
N VAL A 134 27.38 -15.32 -22.77
CA VAL A 134 26.50 -14.66 -21.80
C VAL A 134 25.65 -13.63 -22.52
N HIS A 135 24.36 -13.63 -22.25
CA HIS A 135 23.38 -12.69 -22.77
C HIS A 135 22.77 -11.90 -21.61
N GLU A 136 22.83 -10.57 -21.68
CA GLU A 136 22.27 -9.70 -20.63
C GLU A 136 20.75 -9.63 -20.78
N VAL A 137 20.04 -9.89 -19.68
CA VAL A 137 18.58 -9.74 -19.58
C VAL A 137 18.25 -8.71 -18.51
N LEU A 138 17.40 -7.75 -18.88
CA LEU A 138 16.91 -6.70 -17.99
C LEU A 138 15.55 -7.13 -17.44
N LEU A 139 15.46 -7.23 -16.12
CA LEU A 139 14.25 -7.57 -15.40
C LEU A 139 13.76 -6.34 -14.66
N TYR A 140 12.48 -6.03 -14.82
CA TYR A 140 11.79 -5.01 -14.05
C TYR A 140 10.74 -5.68 -13.17
N THR A 141 10.73 -5.38 -11.87
CA THR A 141 9.61 -5.76 -11.01
C THR A 141 8.99 -4.56 -10.33
N THR A 142 7.67 -4.52 -10.27
CA THR A 142 6.90 -3.38 -9.75
C THR A 142 5.76 -3.85 -8.87
N HIS A 143 5.35 -2.96 -7.96
CA HIS A 143 4.10 -3.08 -7.23
C HIS A 143 3.44 -1.69 -7.24
N LEU A 144 2.34 -1.52 -7.98
CA LEU A 144 1.61 -0.25 -8.01
C LEU A 144 0.69 -0.10 -6.80
N VAL A 145 0.22 1.12 -6.54
CA VAL A 145 -0.71 1.40 -5.43
C VAL A 145 -2.03 0.66 -5.61
N ALA A 146 -2.57 0.08 -4.54
CA ALA A 146 -3.76 -0.75 -4.62
C ALA A 146 -5.06 0.03 -4.93
N ILE A 147 -6.06 -0.72 -5.41
CA ILE A 147 -7.45 -0.23 -5.53
C ILE A 147 -8.17 -0.52 -4.21
N TYR A 148 -8.62 0.56 -3.55
CA TYR A 148 -9.31 0.48 -2.26
C TYR A 148 -10.83 0.70 -2.37
N GLN A 149 -11.38 0.71 -3.58
CA GLN A 149 -12.79 0.98 -3.85
C GLN A 149 -13.25 0.16 -5.04
N LYS A 150 -14.49 -0.34 -5.01
CA LYS A 150 -15.07 -1.04 -6.15
C LYS A 150 -15.40 -0.03 -7.23
N VAL A 151 -14.63 -0.04 -8.30
CA VAL A 151 -14.76 0.94 -9.38
C VAL A 151 -16.11 0.76 -10.07
N SER A 152 -16.60 -0.48 -10.17
CA SER A 152 -17.93 -0.81 -10.69
C SER A 152 -19.11 -0.19 -9.93
N GLU A 153 -18.92 0.21 -8.66
CA GLU A 153 -19.96 0.82 -7.83
C GLU A 153 -19.86 2.37 -7.80
N LEU A 154 -18.86 2.95 -8.47
CA LEU A 154 -18.69 4.42 -8.54
C LEU A 154 -19.57 5.03 -9.64
N PRO A 155 -20.07 6.27 -9.45
CA PRO A 155 -20.83 6.98 -10.50
C PRO A 155 -20.01 7.18 -11.78
N SER A 156 -18.70 7.39 -11.64
CA SER A 156 -17.75 7.47 -12.72
C SER A 156 -16.44 6.79 -12.32
N TRP A 157 -15.77 6.15 -13.28
CA TRP A 157 -14.39 5.69 -13.10
C TRP A 157 -13.44 6.83 -12.71
N ARG A 158 -13.77 8.08 -13.09
CA ARG A 158 -13.01 9.29 -12.74
C ARG A 158 -13.08 9.62 -11.24
N ASP A 159 -14.02 9.04 -10.51
CA ASP A 159 -14.16 9.25 -9.07
C ASP A 159 -13.29 8.29 -8.25
N GLU A 160 -12.57 7.37 -8.89
CA GLU A 160 -11.66 6.46 -8.22
C GLU A 160 -10.46 7.22 -7.63
N ARG A 161 -10.26 7.09 -6.32
CA ARG A 161 -9.36 7.93 -5.54
C ARG A 161 -7.89 7.72 -5.88
N TYR A 162 -7.47 6.50 -6.20
CA TYR A 162 -6.08 6.11 -6.40
C TYR A 162 -5.64 6.08 -7.87
N LEU A 163 -6.56 6.24 -8.81
CA LEU A 163 -6.30 6.27 -10.25
C LEU A 163 -5.24 7.31 -10.65
N PRO A 164 -5.25 8.57 -10.16
CA PRO A 164 -4.20 9.52 -10.53
C PRO A 164 -2.82 9.10 -9.99
N TYR A 165 -2.78 8.36 -8.88
CA TYR A 165 -1.53 7.81 -8.34
C TYR A 165 -1.05 6.64 -9.20
N ARG A 166 -1.91 5.66 -9.52
CA ARG A 166 -1.53 4.53 -10.40
C ARG A 166 -1.12 5.01 -11.80
N LEU A 167 -1.83 5.99 -12.38
CA LEU A 167 -1.43 6.62 -13.65
C LEU A 167 -0.06 7.28 -13.55
N SER A 168 0.19 8.07 -12.51
CA SER A 168 1.50 8.70 -12.27
C SER A 168 2.62 7.66 -12.14
N GLN A 169 2.36 6.56 -11.45
CA GLN A 169 3.29 5.45 -11.28
C GLN A 169 3.55 4.70 -12.59
N ALA A 170 2.51 4.45 -13.39
CA ALA A 170 2.63 3.81 -14.71
C ALA A 170 3.43 4.68 -15.70
N ILE A 171 3.20 6.00 -15.72
CA ILE A 171 4.00 6.95 -16.48
C ILE A 171 5.46 6.92 -16.00
N SER A 172 5.68 6.98 -14.69
CA SER A 172 7.03 6.95 -14.11
C SER A 172 7.75 5.62 -14.38
N LEU A 173 7.03 4.50 -14.42
CA LEU A 173 7.57 3.18 -14.80
C LEU A 173 8.01 3.17 -16.28
N ALA A 174 7.20 3.75 -17.18
CA ALA A 174 7.56 3.88 -18.58
C ALA A 174 8.83 4.73 -18.75
N GLU A 175 8.88 5.88 -18.10
CA GLU A 175 10.06 6.75 -18.09
C GLU A 175 11.28 6.02 -17.54
N PHE A 176 11.14 5.33 -16.40
CA PHE A 176 12.21 4.56 -15.80
C PHE A 176 12.79 3.53 -16.78
N ILE A 177 11.94 2.71 -17.39
CA ILE A 177 12.36 1.71 -18.37
C ILE A 177 13.07 2.37 -19.56
N THR A 178 12.50 3.45 -20.11
CA THR A 178 13.07 4.12 -21.30
C THR A 178 14.39 4.84 -21.01
N ASN A 179 14.63 5.24 -19.76
CA ASN A 179 15.89 5.86 -19.35
C ASN A 179 16.96 4.84 -18.94
N THR A 180 16.60 3.60 -18.64
CA THR A 180 17.53 2.56 -18.19
C THR A 180 17.73 1.40 -19.17
N SER A 181 17.06 1.44 -20.33
CA SER A 181 17.16 0.44 -21.39
C SER A 181 16.99 1.04 -22.78
N LYS A 182 17.08 0.20 -23.80
CA LYS A 182 16.79 0.52 -25.20
C LYS A 182 15.79 -0.50 -25.77
N PRO A 183 15.08 -0.15 -26.85
CA PRO A 183 14.19 -1.09 -27.55
C PRO A 183 14.85 -2.39 -28.04
N SER A 184 16.16 -2.39 -28.23
CA SER A 184 16.95 -3.57 -28.61
C SER A 184 17.35 -4.47 -27.43
N ASP A 185 17.00 -4.10 -26.19
CA ASP A 185 17.37 -4.90 -25.03
C ASP A 185 16.38 -6.04 -24.81
N THR A 186 16.88 -7.13 -24.22
CA THR A 186 16.05 -8.25 -23.78
C THR A 186 15.42 -7.90 -22.44
N ILE A 187 14.13 -7.56 -22.45
CA ILE A 187 13.42 -6.98 -21.31
C ILE A 187 12.24 -7.86 -20.90
N ILE A 188 12.12 -8.08 -19.59
CA ILE A 188 10.95 -8.68 -18.95
C ILE A 188 10.51 -7.77 -17.81
N ILE A 189 9.22 -7.45 -17.76
CA ILE A 189 8.59 -6.64 -16.72
C ILE A 189 7.55 -7.53 -16.05
N GLY A 190 7.64 -7.74 -14.74
CA GLY A 190 6.67 -8.56 -14.02
C GLY A 190 6.30 -7.98 -12.66
N GLY A 191 5.03 -7.98 -12.32
CA GLY A 191 4.60 -7.48 -11.02
C GLY A 191 3.11 -7.43 -10.82
N ASP A 192 2.74 -6.86 -9.68
CA ASP A 192 1.38 -6.53 -9.32
C ASP A 192 1.11 -5.08 -9.71
N PHE A 193 0.30 -4.90 -10.75
CA PHE A 193 -0.06 -3.58 -11.26
C PHE A 193 -1.31 -3.03 -10.57
N ASN A 194 -2.00 -3.82 -9.74
CA ASN A 194 -3.29 -3.46 -9.16
C ASN A 194 -4.28 -2.92 -10.22
N SER A 195 -4.14 -3.38 -11.47
CA SER A 195 -4.82 -2.82 -12.64
C SER A 195 -4.87 -3.85 -13.76
N SER A 196 -5.99 -3.92 -14.47
CA SER A 196 -6.16 -4.87 -15.57
C SER A 196 -5.36 -4.49 -16.80
N GLN A 197 -5.13 -5.43 -17.73
CA GLN A 197 -4.39 -5.14 -18.96
C GLN A 197 -5.06 -4.04 -19.82
N ARG A 198 -6.39 -3.90 -19.75
CA ARG A 198 -7.17 -2.85 -20.45
C ARG A 198 -7.42 -1.60 -19.60
N SER A 199 -6.87 -1.52 -18.40
CA SER A 199 -6.93 -0.30 -17.58
C SER A 199 -6.20 0.87 -18.27
N LEU A 200 -6.54 2.11 -17.90
CA LEU A 200 -5.85 3.29 -18.44
C LEU A 200 -4.37 3.28 -18.06
N GLU A 201 -4.05 2.77 -16.88
CA GLU A 201 -2.71 2.70 -16.30
C GLU A 201 -1.79 1.80 -17.10
N VAL A 202 -2.21 0.55 -17.35
CA VAL A 202 -1.42 -0.41 -18.13
C VAL A 202 -1.37 0.00 -19.60
N GLN A 203 -2.48 0.46 -20.18
CA GLN A 203 -2.47 0.92 -21.57
C GLN A 203 -1.56 2.14 -21.75
N MET A 204 -1.58 3.12 -20.85
CA MET A 204 -0.71 4.29 -20.91
C MET A 204 0.77 3.89 -20.84
N LEU A 205 1.14 2.98 -19.94
CA LEU A 205 2.50 2.42 -19.87
C LEU A 205 2.93 1.81 -21.22
N LEU A 206 2.10 0.93 -21.79
CA LEU A 206 2.43 0.24 -23.04
C LEU A 206 2.50 1.22 -24.23
N ILE A 207 1.63 2.23 -24.29
CA ILE A 207 1.64 3.27 -25.31
C ILE A 207 2.94 4.10 -25.24
N LEU A 208 3.36 4.51 -24.03
CA LEU A 208 4.61 5.26 -23.85
C LEU A 208 5.83 4.46 -24.28
N LEU A 209 5.88 3.18 -23.94
CA LEU A 209 6.94 2.27 -24.40
C LEU A 209 6.91 2.10 -25.92
N LYS A 210 5.72 1.90 -26.53
CA LYS A 210 5.56 1.79 -27.98
C LYS A 210 6.05 3.03 -28.73
N ARG A 211 5.70 4.23 -28.25
CA ARG A 211 6.19 5.51 -28.81
C ARG A 211 7.72 5.61 -28.83
N ARG A 212 8.39 4.94 -27.88
CA ARG A 212 9.86 4.87 -27.78
C ARG A 212 10.47 3.69 -28.54
N GLY A 213 9.67 2.95 -29.31
CA GLY A 213 10.11 1.85 -30.17
C GLY A 213 10.08 0.46 -29.52
N TYR A 214 9.61 0.33 -28.27
CA TYR A 214 9.53 -0.96 -27.60
C TYR A 214 8.36 -1.80 -28.13
N THR A 215 8.57 -3.11 -28.28
CA THR A 215 7.56 -4.05 -28.79
C THR A 215 7.04 -4.95 -27.68
N MET A 216 6.46 -4.33 -26.66
CA MET A 216 6.00 -5.04 -25.47
C MET A 216 4.79 -5.92 -25.76
N ARG A 217 4.80 -7.15 -25.26
CA ARG A 217 3.67 -8.09 -25.30
C ARG A 217 3.39 -8.65 -23.91
N SER A 218 2.11 -8.81 -23.58
CA SER A 218 1.68 -9.56 -22.39
C SER A 218 1.89 -11.05 -22.61
N VAL A 219 2.24 -11.78 -21.55
CA VAL A 219 2.26 -13.25 -21.59
C VAL A 219 0.86 -13.83 -21.46
N LEU A 220 -0.05 -13.16 -20.75
CA LEU A 220 -1.43 -13.61 -20.58
C LEU A 220 -2.35 -12.87 -21.57
N PRO A 221 -3.40 -13.53 -22.07
CA PRO A 221 -4.44 -12.84 -22.81
C PRO A 221 -5.33 -12.03 -21.86
N THR A 222 -5.99 -11.02 -22.42
CA THR A 222 -7.02 -10.27 -21.69
C THR A 222 -8.27 -11.13 -21.49
N PRO A 223 -8.72 -11.37 -20.25
CA PRO A 223 -9.91 -12.19 -19.99
C PRO A 223 -11.19 -11.64 -20.64
N SER A 224 -11.38 -10.31 -20.61
CA SER A 224 -12.60 -9.68 -21.15
C SER A 224 -12.76 -9.88 -22.65
N THR A 225 -11.66 -9.79 -23.41
CA THR A 225 -11.67 -10.03 -24.86
C THR A 225 -12.13 -11.45 -25.19
N ILE A 226 -11.64 -12.44 -24.42
CA ILE A 226 -12.07 -13.83 -24.61
C ILE A 226 -13.56 -13.97 -24.27
N LEU A 227 -14.01 -13.39 -23.15
CA LEU A 227 -15.41 -13.46 -22.72
C LEU A 227 -16.38 -12.79 -23.70
N GLU A 228 -16.01 -11.66 -24.29
CA GLU A 228 -16.79 -10.94 -25.31
C GLU A 228 -17.01 -11.81 -26.56
N THR A 229 -16.01 -12.61 -26.94
CA THR A 229 -16.07 -13.49 -28.12
C THR A 229 -16.52 -14.93 -27.81
N ALA A 230 -16.67 -15.30 -26.54
CA ALA A 230 -16.89 -16.68 -26.13
C ALA A 230 -18.30 -17.16 -26.49
N THR A 231 -18.35 -18.20 -27.35
CA THR A 231 -19.58 -18.87 -27.77
C THR A 231 -19.85 -20.14 -26.97
N SER A 232 -18.81 -20.75 -26.40
CA SER A 232 -18.86 -22.01 -25.66
C SER A 232 -18.54 -21.84 -24.16
N ASN A 233 -19.01 -22.78 -23.34
CA ASN A 233 -18.64 -22.83 -21.91
C ASN A 233 -17.14 -23.09 -21.71
N MET A 234 -16.51 -23.77 -22.65
CA MET A 234 -15.07 -24.02 -22.64
C MET A 234 -14.28 -22.71 -22.77
N GLU A 235 -14.63 -21.84 -23.72
CA GLU A 235 -13.97 -20.53 -23.90
C GLU A 235 -14.16 -19.62 -22.67
N ARG A 236 -15.32 -19.68 -22.02
CA ARG A 236 -15.54 -18.96 -20.75
C ARG A 236 -14.69 -19.52 -19.62
N ALA A 237 -14.54 -20.85 -19.53
CA ALA A 237 -13.66 -21.48 -18.55
C ALA A 237 -12.19 -21.07 -18.77
N VAL A 238 -11.77 -21.03 -20.04
CA VAL A 238 -10.45 -20.51 -20.45
C VAL A 238 -10.26 -19.07 -19.98
N ALA A 239 -11.19 -18.16 -20.27
CA ALA A 239 -11.07 -16.79 -19.79
C ALA A 239 -10.99 -16.71 -18.25
N ASN A 240 -11.84 -17.47 -17.56
CA ASN A 240 -11.85 -17.50 -16.09
C ASN A 240 -10.55 -18.03 -15.48
N SER A 241 -9.81 -18.88 -16.19
CA SER A 241 -8.51 -19.41 -15.74
C SER A 241 -7.38 -18.38 -15.79
N THR A 242 -7.58 -17.27 -16.51
CA THR A 242 -6.56 -16.23 -16.70
C THR A 242 -6.64 -15.08 -15.69
N TYR A 243 -7.64 -15.09 -14.79
CA TYR A 243 -7.72 -14.15 -13.68
C TYR A 243 -6.67 -14.47 -12.62
N THR A 244 -5.99 -13.44 -12.12
CA THR A 244 -4.93 -13.58 -11.08
C THR A 244 -5.43 -13.18 -9.70
N PHE A 245 -6.58 -12.52 -9.62
CA PHE A 245 -7.23 -12.10 -8.39
C PHE A 245 -8.72 -12.43 -8.46
N SER A 246 -9.19 -13.33 -7.61
CA SER A 246 -10.53 -13.94 -7.76
C SER A 246 -11.16 -14.26 -6.42
N ASN A 247 -12.50 -14.28 -6.39
CA ASN A 247 -13.31 -14.77 -5.27
C ASN A 247 -13.27 -16.30 -5.14
N LYS A 248 -12.63 -17.03 -6.05
CA LYS A 248 -12.28 -18.44 -5.83
C LYS A 248 -11.20 -18.58 -4.76
N ASN A 249 -10.40 -17.55 -4.54
CA ASN A 249 -9.43 -17.49 -3.46
C ASN A 249 -10.14 -17.18 -2.13
N ALA A 250 -9.92 -18.01 -1.11
CA ALA A 250 -10.57 -17.86 0.19
C ALA A 250 -10.27 -16.52 0.90
N PHE A 251 -9.11 -15.90 0.64
CA PHE A 251 -8.81 -14.56 1.20
C PHE A 251 -9.73 -13.47 0.63
N ASN A 252 -10.18 -13.65 -0.61
CA ASN A 252 -11.03 -12.69 -1.33
C ASN A 252 -12.52 -13.04 -1.18
N CYS A 253 -12.82 -14.32 -0.98
CA CYS A 253 -14.16 -14.84 -0.75
C CYS A 253 -14.57 -14.66 0.71
N CYS A 254 -14.98 -13.46 1.17
CA CYS A 254 -15.30 -13.35 2.59
C CYS A 254 -16.61 -12.64 2.91
N LYS A 255 -17.53 -13.45 3.47
CA LYS A 255 -18.66 -13.06 4.31
C LYS A 255 -18.23 -12.40 5.64
N THR A 256 -16.93 -12.39 5.97
CA THR A 256 -16.38 -11.91 7.26
C THR A 256 -15.11 -11.03 7.15
N SER A 257 -14.74 -10.57 5.95
CA SER A 257 -13.52 -9.74 5.80
C SER A 257 -13.72 -8.37 6.43
N TYR A 258 -12.83 -7.98 7.33
CA TYR A 258 -12.79 -6.65 7.93
C TYR A 258 -12.76 -5.53 6.87
N PHE A 259 -12.11 -5.77 5.73
CA PHE A 259 -12.08 -4.85 4.59
C PHE A 259 -13.44 -4.73 3.89
N LYS A 260 -14.30 -5.76 3.92
CA LYS A 260 -15.69 -5.68 3.43
C LYS A 260 -16.55 -4.81 4.34
N LEU A 261 -16.40 -4.94 5.65
CA LEU A 261 -17.11 -4.10 6.63
C LEU A 261 -16.77 -2.61 6.47
N LEU A 262 -15.58 -2.32 5.95
CA LEU A 262 -15.11 -0.96 5.66
C LEU A 262 -15.32 -0.55 4.19
N ASN A 263 -15.97 -1.37 3.35
CA ASN A 263 -16.14 -1.15 1.91
C ASN A 263 -14.82 -0.87 1.15
N MET A 264 -13.69 -1.41 1.63
CA MET A 264 -12.36 -1.25 1.02
C MET A 264 -12.02 -2.47 0.17
N GLN A 265 -12.67 -2.61 -0.99
CA GLN A 265 -12.50 -3.77 -1.88
C GLN A 265 -12.24 -3.32 -3.32
N SER A 266 -11.49 -4.10 -4.09
CA SER A 266 -11.38 -3.96 -5.55
C SER A 266 -12.48 -4.73 -6.26
N ASP A 267 -12.65 -4.49 -7.56
CA ASP A 267 -13.50 -5.32 -8.42
C ASP A 267 -12.87 -6.70 -8.62
N ILE A 268 -13.71 -7.75 -8.54
CA ILE A 268 -13.29 -9.16 -8.62
C ILE A 268 -14.31 -9.92 -9.48
N PRO A 269 -13.88 -10.86 -10.34
CA PRO A 269 -12.49 -11.26 -10.61
C PRO A 269 -11.74 -10.27 -11.50
N SER A 270 -10.42 -10.22 -11.34
CA SER A 270 -9.51 -9.32 -12.04
C SER A 270 -8.17 -9.99 -12.37
N GLN A 271 -7.53 -9.55 -13.46
CA GLN A 271 -6.17 -9.94 -13.84
C GLN A 271 -5.27 -8.73 -13.59
N ILE A 272 -4.64 -8.67 -12.43
CA ILE A 272 -3.86 -7.50 -11.96
C ILE A 272 -2.36 -7.77 -11.86
N ASP A 273 -1.96 -9.04 -11.90
CA ASP A 273 -0.58 -9.47 -11.98
C ASP A 273 -0.23 -9.72 -13.44
N HIS A 274 0.85 -9.10 -13.90
CA HIS A 274 1.22 -9.13 -15.31
C HIS A 274 2.68 -9.48 -15.50
N VAL A 275 2.99 -10.17 -16.60
CA VAL A 275 4.33 -10.25 -17.17
C VAL A 275 4.27 -9.72 -18.59
N PHE A 276 5.04 -8.68 -18.88
CA PHE A 276 5.28 -8.13 -20.20
C PHE A 276 6.71 -8.43 -20.63
N PHE A 277 6.93 -8.64 -21.92
CA PHE A 277 8.27 -8.86 -22.47
C PHE A 277 8.44 -8.15 -23.80
N ASN A 278 9.67 -7.75 -24.11
CA ASN A 278 10.01 -7.16 -25.40
C ASN A 278 10.15 -8.27 -26.45
N HIS A 279 9.26 -8.29 -27.45
CA HIS A 279 9.16 -9.41 -28.38
C HIS A 279 10.34 -9.55 -29.35
N ALA A 280 11.11 -8.49 -29.58
CA ALA A 280 12.23 -8.48 -30.52
C ALA A 280 13.26 -9.60 -30.25
N HIS A 281 13.49 -9.96 -28.98
CA HIS A 281 14.54 -10.91 -28.58
C HIS A 281 14.04 -12.10 -27.77
N LEU A 282 12.76 -12.10 -27.38
CA LEU A 282 12.14 -13.16 -26.61
C LEU A 282 10.95 -13.75 -27.36
N SER A 283 10.97 -15.07 -27.48
CA SER A 283 9.80 -15.82 -27.93
C SER A 283 9.16 -16.49 -26.73
N LEU A 284 7.92 -16.13 -26.44
CA LEU A 284 7.08 -16.91 -25.53
C LEU A 284 6.90 -18.33 -26.09
N GLN A 285 7.01 -19.32 -25.22
CA GLN A 285 6.85 -20.74 -25.51
C GLN A 285 5.74 -21.32 -24.64
N PRO A 286 5.08 -22.40 -25.09
CA PRO A 286 4.11 -23.10 -24.25
C PRO A 286 4.82 -23.68 -23.02
N PHE A 287 4.21 -23.53 -21.84
CA PHE A 287 4.74 -24.05 -20.59
C PHE A 287 3.85 -25.17 -20.04
N GLU A 288 3.59 -26.19 -20.86
CA GLU A 288 2.67 -27.30 -20.53
C GLU A 288 3.10 -28.11 -19.30
N GLN A 289 4.40 -28.11 -18.99
CA GLN A 289 4.98 -28.76 -17.81
C GLN A 289 5.15 -27.78 -16.64
N CYS A 290 4.42 -26.66 -16.64
CA CYS A 290 4.48 -25.69 -15.54
C CYS A 290 3.91 -26.34 -14.26
N PRO A 291 4.65 -26.33 -13.14
CA PRO A 291 4.16 -26.93 -11.91
C PRO A 291 3.01 -26.10 -11.32
N ASP A 292 2.06 -26.80 -10.69
CA ASP A 292 0.86 -26.23 -10.09
C ASP A 292 -0.04 -25.45 -11.08
N ALA A 293 0.10 -25.71 -12.38
CA ALA A 293 -0.88 -25.32 -13.39
C ALA A 293 -2.07 -26.28 -13.35
N ASP A 294 -3.27 -25.76 -13.63
CA ASP A 294 -4.46 -26.60 -13.82
C ASP A 294 -4.21 -27.60 -14.97
N PRO A 295 -4.54 -28.90 -14.82
CA PRO A 295 -4.36 -29.88 -15.90
C PRO A 295 -5.04 -29.51 -17.22
N ASN A 296 -6.13 -28.74 -17.15
CA ASN A 296 -6.88 -28.25 -18.31
C ASN A 296 -6.53 -26.80 -18.67
N TYR A 297 -5.39 -26.27 -18.19
CA TYR A 297 -5.02 -24.89 -18.43
C TYR A 297 -4.79 -24.62 -19.93
N PRO A 298 -5.33 -23.51 -20.47
CA PRO A 298 -5.14 -23.13 -21.87
C PRO A 298 -3.75 -22.56 -22.11
N PHE A 299 -2.76 -23.43 -22.36
CA PHE A 299 -1.37 -23.03 -22.68
C PHE A 299 -1.22 -22.27 -24.00
N TYR A 300 -2.32 -22.11 -24.75
CA TYR A 300 -2.37 -21.41 -26.02
C TYR A 300 -3.63 -20.58 -26.13
N VAL A 301 -3.53 -19.49 -26.88
CA VAL A 301 -4.62 -18.59 -27.22
C VAL A 301 -4.74 -18.50 -28.73
N THR A 302 -5.96 -18.39 -29.22
CA THR A 302 -6.24 -18.17 -30.64
C THR A 302 -6.29 -16.67 -30.91
N VAL A 303 -5.41 -16.18 -31.80
CA VAL A 303 -5.39 -14.79 -32.27
C VAL A 303 -5.64 -14.80 -33.77
N GLY A 304 -6.84 -14.40 -34.19
CA GLY A 304 -7.31 -14.62 -35.57
C GLY A 304 -7.43 -16.11 -35.85
N GLU A 305 -6.74 -16.60 -36.88
CA GLU A 305 -6.69 -18.04 -37.22
C GLU A 305 -5.47 -18.78 -36.63
N LYS A 306 -4.56 -18.07 -35.95
CA LYS A 306 -3.29 -18.64 -35.47
C LYS A 306 -3.33 -18.92 -33.97
N ARG A 307 -2.87 -20.11 -33.60
CA ARG A 307 -2.70 -20.54 -32.20
C ARG A 307 -1.32 -20.12 -31.70
N VAL A 308 -1.27 -19.26 -30.70
CA VAL A 308 -0.03 -18.72 -30.11
C VAL A 308 0.11 -19.17 -28.65
N PRO A 309 1.33 -19.37 -28.14
CA PRO A 309 1.53 -19.76 -26.74
C PRO A 309 1.11 -18.65 -25.78
N SER A 310 0.66 -19.04 -24.59
CA SER A 310 0.28 -18.16 -23.48
C SER A 310 1.10 -18.49 -22.23
N GLY A 311 1.25 -17.50 -21.37
CA GLY A 311 1.66 -17.68 -19.97
C GLY A 311 0.61 -18.44 -19.17
N VAL A 312 0.99 -18.81 -17.95
CA VAL A 312 0.25 -19.72 -17.09
C VAL A 312 -0.07 -19.06 -15.76
N VAL A 313 -1.34 -19.06 -15.36
CA VAL A 313 -1.73 -18.72 -13.99
C VAL A 313 -1.53 -19.96 -13.13
N VAL A 314 -0.73 -19.82 -12.07
CA VAL A 314 -0.32 -20.91 -11.19
C VAL A 314 -0.77 -20.65 -9.75
N PHE A 315 -0.71 -21.70 -8.94
CA PHE A 315 -1.01 -21.64 -7.50
C PHE A 315 -2.49 -21.38 -7.17
N THR A 316 -3.39 -21.75 -8.08
CA THR A 316 -4.85 -21.61 -7.91
C THR A 316 -5.43 -22.50 -6.82
N GLU A 317 -4.86 -23.70 -6.65
CA GLU A 317 -5.27 -24.71 -5.66
C GLU A 317 -4.22 -24.95 -4.56
N ASN A 318 -3.10 -24.23 -4.61
CA ASN A 318 -2.02 -24.40 -3.63
C ASN A 318 -2.44 -23.90 -2.26
N GLN A 319 -2.55 -24.83 -1.31
CA GLN A 319 -3.02 -24.56 0.04
C GLN A 319 -2.03 -25.03 1.10
N VAL A 320 -2.02 -24.34 2.23
CA VAL A 320 -1.23 -24.64 3.42
C VAL A 320 -2.16 -25.22 4.48
N ARG A 321 -1.74 -26.32 5.10
CA ARG A 321 -2.49 -26.99 6.16
C ARG A 321 -2.23 -26.33 7.52
N LEU A 322 -3.26 -26.23 8.33
CA LEU A 322 -3.14 -25.82 9.72
C LEU A 322 -2.35 -26.88 10.52
N PRO A 323 -1.29 -26.52 11.26
CA PRO A 323 -0.97 -27.26 12.48
C PRO A 323 -2.14 -27.10 13.46
N PRO A 324 -2.48 -28.11 14.27
CA PRO A 324 -3.61 -28.05 15.20
C PRO A 324 -3.55 -26.77 16.05
N SER A 325 -4.69 -26.11 16.20
CA SER A 325 -4.76 -24.79 16.80
C SER A 325 -4.22 -24.82 18.23
N VAL A 326 -3.24 -23.95 18.51
CA VAL A 326 -2.82 -23.70 19.88
C VAL A 326 -3.82 -22.70 20.46
N PRO A 327 -4.58 -23.05 21.52
CA PRO A 327 -5.62 -22.18 22.08
C PRO A 327 -5.08 -20.79 22.40
N LEU A 328 -5.92 -19.75 22.27
CA LEU A 328 -5.54 -18.38 22.58
C LEU A 328 -4.93 -18.25 23.99
N ALA A 329 -5.47 -19.01 24.96
CA ALA A 329 -4.95 -19.11 26.31
C ALA A 329 -3.48 -19.59 26.35
N ARG A 330 -3.11 -20.57 25.50
CA ARG A 330 -1.74 -21.08 25.39
C ARG A 330 -0.82 -20.13 24.63
N LYS A 331 -1.32 -19.36 23.65
CA LYS A 331 -0.56 -18.27 23.02
C LYS A 331 -0.27 -17.13 24.00
N VAL A 332 -1.26 -16.75 24.81
CA VAL A 332 -1.10 -15.76 25.88
C VAL A 332 -0.16 -16.27 26.97
N ALA A 333 -0.26 -17.55 27.36
CA ALA A 333 0.66 -18.17 28.31
C ALA A 333 2.11 -18.16 27.80
N LEU A 334 2.35 -18.53 26.54
CA LEU A 334 3.69 -18.47 25.93
C LEU A 334 4.25 -17.04 25.85
N LEU A 335 3.40 -16.05 25.56
CA LEU A 335 3.78 -14.64 25.57
C LEU A 335 4.15 -14.17 27.00
N LEU A 336 3.37 -14.58 27.99
CA LEU A 336 3.63 -14.26 29.40
C LEU A 336 4.89 -14.97 29.93
N GLU A 337 5.14 -16.21 29.51
CA GLU A 337 6.36 -16.97 29.84
C GLU A 337 7.61 -16.36 29.20
N SER A 338 7.51 -15.92 27.94
CA SER A 338 8.56 -15.17 27.23
C SER A 338 8.90 -13.86 27.95
N CYS A 339 7.90 -13.11 28.41
CA CYS A 339 8.09 -11.89 29.19
C CYS A 339 8.61 -12.16 30.62
N ALA A 340 8.30 -13.32 31.20
CA ALA A 340 8.74 -13.72 32.54
C ALA A 340 10.18 -14.26 32.58
N GLY A 341 10.73 -14.66 31.43
CA GLY A 341 12.08 -15.24 31.28
C GLY A 341 13.28 -14.34 31.61
N SER A 342 13.07 -13.10 32.08
CA SER A 342 14.16 -12.16 32.38
C SER A 342 14.34 -11.81 33.87
N ARG A 343 13.39 -12.08 34.78
CA ARG A 343 13.53 -11.68 36.20
C ARG A 343 12.92 -12.67 37.18
N ARG A 344 13.77 -13.36 37.95
CA ARG A 344 13.40 -14.05 39.20
C ARG A 344 12.93 -12.99 40.20
N SER A 345 11.62 -12.77 40.28
CA SER A 345 10.98 -11.93 41.29
C SER A 345 9.62 -12.52 41.68
N TYR A 346 9.23 -12.27 42.93
CA TYR A 346 8.00 -12.68 43.61
C TYR A 346 6.70 -12.49 42.80
N LEU A 347 6.73 -11.71 41.72
CA LEU A 347 5.63 -11.51 40.76
C LEU A 347 5.22 -12.80 40.01
N GLY A 348 6.14 -13.75 39.82
CA GLY A 348 5.88 -14.98 39.05
C GLY A 348 4.87 -15.94 39.69
N LYS A 349 4.68 -15.88 41.01
CA LYS A 349 3.70 -16.72 41.72
C LYS A 349 2.26 -16.22 41.51
N ASN A 350 2.05 -14.90 41.45
CA ASN A 350 0.73 -14.31 41.26
C ASN A 350 0.25 -14.42 39.80
N VAL A 351 1.18 -14.35 38.84
CA VAL A 351 0.86 -14.56 37.42
C VAL A 351 0.43 -16.01 37.16
N ARG A 352 1.09 -16.99 37.78
CA ARG A 352 0.73 -18.42 37.65
C ARG A 352 -0.66 -18.74 38.22
N CYS A 353 -1.00 -18.14 39.37
CA CYS A 353 -2.32 -18.29 39.99
C CYS A 353 -3.43 -17.65 39.14
N PHE A 354 -3.13 -16.54 38.45
CA PHE A 354 -4.06 -15.87 37.54
C PHE A 354 -4.26 -16.66 36.23
N THR A 355 -3.21 -17.31 35.71
CA THR A 355 -3.34 -18.20 34.54
C THR A 355 -4.12 -19.48 34.82
N GLU A 356 -4.03 -20.02 36.04
CA GLU A 356 -4.82 -21.17 36.48
C GLU A 356 -6.30 -20.78 36.72
N TRP A 357 -6.58 -19.54 37.11
CA TRP A 357 -7.93 -18.99 37.27
C TRP A 357 -8.64 -18.70 35.92
N LEU A 358 -7.88 -18.37 34.87
CA LEU A 358 -8.42 -18.11 33.53
C LEU A 358 -8.62 -19.37 32.66
N ALA A 359 -8.20 -20.55 33.14
CA ALA A 359 -8.43 -21.80 32.44
C ALA A 359 -9.91 -22.21 32.59
N PRO A 360 -10.69 -22.37 31.50
CA PRO A 360 -12.09 -22.74 31.62
C PRO A 360 -12.22 -24.18 32.11
N HIS A 361 -12.96 -24.39 33.21
CA HIS A 361 -13.51 -25.70 33.55
C HIS A 361 -14.69 -25.99 32.60
N LYS A 362 -14.44 -26.67 31.47
CA LYS A 362 -15.51 -27.32 30.71
C LYS A 362 -15.75 -28.73 31.26
N SER A 363 -17.01 -29.08 31.49
CA SER A 363 -17.44 -30.44 31.77
C SER A 363 -17.22 -31.33 30.54
N ARG A 364 -16.99 -32.62 30.79
CA ARG A 364 -16.62 -33.62 29.76
C ARG A 364 -17.70 -33.85 28.70
N GLU A 365 -18.92 -33.35 28.90
CA GLU A 365 -20.05 -33.47 27.97
C GLU A 365 -20.15 -32.29 26.98
N GLU A 366 -19.61 -31.11 27.27
CA GLU A 366 -19.57 -29.95 26.34
C GLU A 366 -18.35 -29.96 25.40
N ALA A 367 -17.46 -30.95 25.55
CA ALA A 367 -16.26 -31.11 24.72
C ALA A 367 -16.49 -32.04 23.51
N GLU A 368 -17.61 -32.77 23.48
CA GLU A 368 -17.94 -33.71 22.39
C GLU A 368 -18.85 -33.10 21.32
N GLU A 369 -19.53 -31.97 21.58
CA GLU A 369 -20.39 -31.30 20.57
C GLU A 369 -19.69 -30.19 19.77
N ASP A 370 -18.50 -29.75 20.17
CA ASP A 370 -17.72 -28.68 19.51
C ASP A 370 -16.54 -29.23 18.69
N SER A 371 -16.43 -30.57 18.57
CA SER A 371 -15.31 -31.26 17.90
C SER A 371 -15.59 -31.69 16.46
N ASP A 372 -16.81 -31.46 15.94
CA ASP A 372 -17.22 -31.96 14.62
C ASP A 372 -17.10 -30.94 13.47
N ASP A 373 -16.72 -29.69 13.76
CA ASP A 373 -16.52 -28.62 12.75
C ASP A 373 -15.04 -28.33 12.41
N ASP A 374 -14.10 -29.08 12.98
CA ASP A 374 -12.65 -28.94 12.71
C ASP A 374 -12.24 -29.73 11.45
N GLU A 375 -13.00 -29.55 10.35
CA GLU A 375 -12.57 -29.96 9.01
C GLU A 375 -11.30 -29.17 8.67
N LEU A 376 -10.16 -29.87 8.58
CA LEU A 376 -8.80 -29.34 8.39
C LEU A 376 -8.74 -28.11 7.45
N ALA A 377 -8.85 -26.90 8.01
CA ALA A 377 -9.01 -25.68 7.23
C ALA A 377 -7.77 -25.39 6.36
N LEU A 378 -7.93 -25.49 5.05
CA LEU A 378 -6.89 -25.24 4.05
C LEU A 378 -6.84 -23.75 3.71
N TYR A 379 -5.64 -23.14 3.74
CA TYR A 379 -5.44 -21.71 3.44
C TYR A 379 -4.68 -21.51 2.13
N PRO A 380 -5.11 -20.61 1.22
CA PRO A 380 -4.37 -20.29 -0.01
C PRO A 380 -2.94 -19.82 0.25
N LEU A 381 -2.05 -20.05 -0.72
CA LEU A 381 -0.64 -19.61 -0.62
C LEU A 381 -0.48 -18.09 -0.60
N SER A 382 -1.35 -17.36 -1.27
CA SER A 382 -1.47 -15.89 -1.30
C SER A 382 -2.91 -15.53 -1.62
N ASP A 383 -3.31 -14.27 -1.49
CA ASP A 383 -4.59 -13.75 -1.99
C ASP A 383 -4.58 -13.52 -3.51
N HIS A 384 -3.39 -13.48 -4.12
CA HIS A 384 -3.14 -13.51 -5.56
C HIS A 384 -2.77 -14.92 -6.05
N TYR A 385 -3.00 -15.17 -7.33
CA TYR A 385 -2.41 -16.28 -8.08
C TYR A 385 -1.13 -15.82 -8.80
N GLY A 386 -0.19 -16.74 -9.04
CA GLY A 386 1.07 -16.40 -9.72
C GLY A 386 0.93 -16.39 -11.23
N VAL A 387 1.80 -15.65 -11.92
CA VAL A 387 1.90 -15.67 -13.39
C VAL A 387 3.27 -16.18 -13.80
N ALA A 388 3.29 -17.33 -14.46
CA ALA A 388 4.47 -18.00 -14.96
C ALA A 388 4.57 -17.90 -16.49
N ALA A 389 5.79 -17.81 -17.01
CA ALA A 389 6.05 -17.78 -18.44
C ALA A 389 7.36 -18.51 -18.77
N ARG A 390 7.39 -19.17 -19.93
CA ARG A 390 8.59 -19.79 -20.49
C ARG A 390 9.00 -19.06 -21.76
N PHE A 391 10.25 -18.63 -21.82
CA PHE A 391 10.80 -17.93 -22.97
C PHE A 391 11.95 -18.70 -23.58
N VAL A 392 12.14 -18.49 -24.88
CA VAL A 392 13.37 -18.80 -25.60
C VAL A 392 13.98 -17.49 -26.06
N LEU A 393 15.26 -17.28 -25.73
CA LEU A 393 16.04 -16.16 -26.23
C LEU A 393 16.35 -16.38 -27.72
N ARG A 394 16.13 -15.35 -28.53
CA ARG A 394 16.49 -15.33 -29.96
C ARG A 394 17.86 -14.69 -30.11
N ALA A 395 18.74 -15.33 -30.88
CA ALA A 395 20.04 -14.76 -31.22
C ALA A 395 19.87 -13.40 -31.92
N ALA A 396 20.69 -12.42 -31.55
CA ALA A 396 20.80 -11.19 -32.31
C ALA A 396 21.50 -11.48 -33.65
N GLY A 397 20.72 -11.56 -34.74
CA GLY A 397 21.21 -11.50 -36.12
C GLY A 397 21.25 -12.82 -36.89
N ASN A 398 20.21 -13.06 -37.71
CA ASN A 398 20.29 -13.56 -39.08
C ASN A 398 18.91 -13.41 -39.75
N ASP A 399 18.40 -12.17 -39.82
CA ASP A 399 17.34 -11.84 -40.78
C ASP A 399 17.97 -11.67 -42.15
N THR A 400 18.25 -12.81 -42.80
CA THR A 400 18.32 -12.92 -44.26
C THR A 400 16.99 -13.40 -44.85
N GLY A 401 15.92 -13.41 -44.06
CA GLY A 401 14.56 -13.54 -44.55
C GLY A 401 14.04 -12.16 -44.93
N SER A 402 13.85 -11.93 -46.22
CA SER A 402 13.39 -10.68 -46.83
C SER A 402 12.39 -9.90 -45.96
N PRO A 403 12.61 -8.60 -45.71
CA PRO A 403 11.52 -7.72 -45.31
C PRO A 403 10.50 -7.75 -46.45
N GLY A 404 9.22 -7.96 -46.14
CA GLY A 404 8.15 -7.59 -47.07
C GLY A 404 8.34 -6.13 -47.49
N PRO A 405 7.96 -5.75 -48.72
CA PRO A 405 8.22 -4.42 -49.22
C PRO A 405 7.34 -3.46 -48.42
N ASP A 406 7.95 -2.71 -47.50
CA ASP A 406 7.56 -1.37 -47.05
C ASP A 406 8.38 -1.02 -45.80
N HIS A 407 9.62 -0.56 -46.02
CA HIS A 407 10.18 0.65 -45.41
C HIS A 407 11.70 0.72 -45.67
N PRO A 408 12.21 1.84 -46.23
CA PRO A 408 13.63 2.00 -46.50
C PRO A 408 14.40 2.29 -45.21
N LEU A 409 15.47 1.52 -45.01
CA LEU A 409 16.57 1.83 -44.12
C LEU A 409 17.34 3.03 -44.68
N ASN A 410 17.21 4.19 -44.05
CA ASN A 410 18.20 5.26 -44.11
C ASN A 410 18.29 5.93 -42.74
N GLY A 411 19.51 6.26 -42.34
CA GLY A 411 19.90 6.75 -41.02
C GLY A 411 19.43 8.17 -40.71
N ASP A 412 18.12 8.37 -40.66
CA ASP A 412 17.46 9.55 -40.09
C ASP A 412 16.77 9.19 -38.77
N ALA A 413 16.55 10.20 -37.93
CA ALA A 413 15.93 10.11 -36.59
C ALA A 413 14.75 9.12 -36.52
N PRO A 414 14.50 8.43 -35.39
CA PRO A 414 13.47 7.40 -35.30
C PRO A 414 12.13 7.96 -35.76
N THR A 415 11.65 7.47 -36.90
CA THR A 415 10.35 7.79 -37.47
C THR A 415 9.31 7.49 -36.41
N ALA A 416 8.52 8.50 -36.03
CA ALA A 416 7.54 8.38 -34.96
C ALA A 416 6.60 7.19 -35.21
N VAL A 417 6.60 6.22 -34.29
CA VAL A 417 5.70 5.06 -34.38
C VAL A 417 4.27 5.58 -34.31
N SER A 418 3.50 5.37 -35.38
CA SER A 418 2.09 5.75 -35.45
C SER A 418 1.26 5.02 -34.39
N LEU A 419 0.50 5.77 -33.61
CA LEU A 419 -0.48 5.22 -32.67
C LEU A 419 -1.78 4.90 -33.38
N THR A 420 -2.50 3.88 -32.90
CA THR A 420 -3.87 3.60 -33.35
C THR A 420 -4.85 4.64 -32.80
N GLU A 421 -6.03 4.75 -33.40
CA GLU A 421 -7.08 5.67 -32.92
C GLU A 421 -7.46 5.37 -31.46
N ASP A 422 -7.57 4.09 -31.09
CA ASP A 422 -7.84 3.66 -29.71
C ASP A 422 -6.72 4.10 -28.74
N GLU A 423 -5.46 3.96 -29.13
CA GLU A 423 -4.31 4.39 -28.33
C GLU A 423 -4.31 5.91 -28.14
N VAL A 424 -4.63 6.68 -29.20
CA VAL A 424 -4.78 8.14 -29.10
C VAL A 424 -5.93 8.52 -28.16
N MET A 425 -7.05 7.78 -28.19
CA MET A 425 -8.18 8.01 -27.28
C MET A 425 -7.80 7.77 -25.82
N VAL A 426 -6.99 6.73 -25.54
CA VAL A 426 -6.47 6.47 -24.19
C VAL A 426 -5.58 7.62 -23.72
N VAL A 427 -4.62 8.07 -24.55
CA VAL A 427 -3.74 9.20 -24.22
C VAL A 427 -4.56 10.45 -23.89
N ASN A 428 -5.52 10.79 -24.76
CA ASN A 428 -6.39 11.95 -24.54
C ASN A 428 -7.22 11.83 -23.26
N SER A 429 -7.74 10.63 -22.97
CA SER A 429 -8.52 10.37 -21.75
C SER A 429 -7.68 10.54 -20.49
N VAL A 430 -6.43 10.05 -20.51
CA VAL A 430 -5.47 10.19 -19.40
C VAL A 430 -5.08 11.65 -19.20
N VAL A 431 -4.74 12.37 -20.28
CA VAL A 431 -4.38 13.78 -20.23
C VAL A 431 -5.51 14.61 -19.63
N GLN A 432 -6.73 14.49 -20.18
CA GLN A 432 -7.90 15.22 -19.66
C GLN A 432 -8.20 14.90 -18.19
N PHE A 433 -8.05 13.62 -17.81
CA PHE A 433 -8.27 13.21 -16.43
C PHE A 433 -7.24 13.81 -15.47
N LEU A 434 -5.95 13.73 -15.82
CA LEU A 434 -4.87 14.26 -15.00
C LEU A 434 -4.93 15.79 -14.93
N GLU A 435 -5.24 16.49 -16.03
CA GLU A 435 -5.47 17.95 -16.03
C GLU A 435 -6.58 18.33 -15.04
N SER A 436 -7.75 17.69 -15.15
CA SER A 436 -8.88 17.92 -14.23
C SER A 436 -8.49 17.65 -12.77
N PHE A 437 -7.72 16.59 -12.51
CA PHE A 437 -7.25 16.27 -11.17
C PHE A 437 -6.22 17.28 -10.65
N THR A 438 -5.32 17.78 -11.50
CA THR A 438 -4.37 18.84 -11.12
C THR A 438 -5.09 20.14 -10.75
N ASP A 439 -6.14 20.52 -11.47
CA ASP A 439 -6.97 21.66 -11.13
C ASP A 439 -7.69 21.47 -9.79
N LYS A 440 -8.19 20.26 -9.54
CA LYS A 440 -8.78 19.88 -8.24
C LYS A 440 -7.76 20.00 -7.10
N LEU A 441 -6.53 19.50 -7.28
CA LEU A 441 -5.46 19.63 -6.27
C LEU A 441 -5.10 21.10 -6.01
N LYS A 442 -5.03 21.92 -7.08
CA LYS A 442 -4.75 23.36 -6.97
C LYS A 442 -5.85 24.08 -6.21
N GLN A 443 -7.12 23.76 -6.50
CA GLN A 443 -8.26 24.31 -5.77
C GLN A 443 -8.24 23.87 -4.30
N GLN A 444 -8.02 22.58 -4.02
CA GLN A 444 -7.91 22.04 -2.67
C GLN A 444 -6.77 22.67 -1.88
N ALA A 445 -5.62 22.91 -2.50
CA ALA A 445 -4.52 23.60 -1.85
C ALA A 445 -4.88 25.07 -1.55
N GLY A 446 -5.59 25.74 -2.46
CA GLY A 446 -6.12 27.08 -2.26
C GLY A 446 -7.10 27.17 -1.09
N THR A 447 -8.14 26.33 -1.08
CA THR A 447 -9.13 26.27 0.02
C THR A 447 -8.48 25.90 1.34
N SER A 448 -7.50 24.98 1.31
CA SER A 448 -6.77 24.58 2.50
C SER A 448 -5.96 25.73 3.10
N ARG A 449 -5.35 26.61 2.29
CA ARG A 449 -4.67 27.82 2.81
C ARG A 449 -5.61 28.71 3.61
N TYR A 450 -6.83 28.94 3.10
CA TYR A 450 -7.83 29.74 3.82
C TYR A 450 -8.27 29.07 5.13
N LEU A 451 -8.46 27.75 5.11
CA LEU A 451 -8.80 27.00 6.32
C LEU A 451 -7.68 27.06 7.36
N ALA A 452 -6.41 26.90 6.96
CA ALA A 452 -5.25 27.03 7.85
C ALA A 452 -5.17 28.43 8.49
N LEU A 453 -5.37 29.49 7.71
CA LEU A 453 -5.40 30.87 8.22
C LEU A 453 -6.54 31.07 9.23
N SER A 454 -7.72 30.52 8.96
CA SER A 454 -8.87 30.57 9.88
C SER A 454 -8.61 29.81 11.18
N CYS A 455 -8.03 28.60 11.10
CA CYS A 455 -7.63 27.80 12.26
C CYS A 455 -6.57 28.53 13.09
N LEU A 456 -5.57 29.14 12.46
CA LEU A 456 -4.54 29.93 13.14
C LEU A 456 -5.14 31.15 13.85
N ALA A 457 -6.05 31.89 13.19
CA ALA A 457 -6.74 33.02 13.80
C ALA A 457 -7.57 32.60 15.03
N THR A 458 -8.26 31.46 14.93
CA THR A 458 -9.04 30.89 16.04
C THR A 458 -8.14 30.47 17.21
N LEU A 459 -6.99 29.86 16.92
CA LEU A 459 -6.00 29.49 17.93
C LEU A 459 -5.45 30.72 18.66
N LEU A 460 -5.08 31.78 17.91
CA LEU A 460 -4.60 33.04 18.49
C LEU A 460 -5.67 33.71 19.36
N LEU A 461 -6.93 33.72 18.90
CA LEU A 461 -8.05 34.22 19.70
C LEU A 461 -8.24 33.41 20.98
N HIS A 462 -8.14 32.08 20.91
CA HIS A 462 -8.27 31.22 22.07
C HIS A 462 -7.14 31.45 23.09
N LEU A 463 -5.90 31.59 22.62
CA LEU A 463 -4.75 31.95 23.47
C LEU A 463 -4.93 33.33 24.11
N TYR A 464 -5.46 34.30 23.37
CA TYR A 464 -5.77 35.63 23.90
C TYR A 464 -6.85 35.59 24.99
N VAL A 465 -7.95 34.86 24.76
CA VAL A 465 -9.01 34.67 25.76
C VAL A 465 -8.47 33.95 27.01
N LEU A 466 -7.65 32.91 26.83
CA LEU A 466 -7.05 32.18 27.94
C LEU A 466 -6.13 33.07 28.78
N ARG A 467 -5.27 33.88 28.13
CA ARG A 467 -4.42 34.85 28.81
C ARG A 467 -5.25 35.83 29.64
N ASN A 468 -6.30 36.40 29.05
CA ASN A 468 -7.19 37.32 29.76
C ASN A 468 -7.91 36.65 30.93
N ALA A 469 -8.35 35.40 30.79
CA ALA A 469 -8.98 34.64 31.87
C ALA A 469 -8.00 34.38 33.03
N LEU A 470 -6.74 34.06 32.72
CA LEU A 470 -5.67 33.89 33.71
C LEU A 470 -5.38 35.20 34.46
N ASP A 471 -5.32 36.33 33.75
CA ASP A 471 -5.10 37.64 34.37
C ASP A 471 -6.26 38.01 35.31
N VAL A 472 -7.51 37.81 34.87
CA VAL A 472 -8.70 38.02 35.74
C VAL A 472 -8.70 37.09 36.95
N GLN A 473 -8.28 35.84 36.78
CA GLN A 473 -8.19 34.89 37.90
C GLN A 473 -7.10 35.31 38.89
N ARG A 474 -5.93 35.75 38.42
CA ARG A 474 -4.85 36.29 39.25
C ARG A 474 -5.31 37.49 40.07
N GLU A 475 -6.01 38.44 39.43
CA GLU A 475 -6.59 39.61 40.12
C GLU A 475 -7.60 39.19 41.21
N ARG A 476 -8.51 38.24 40.91
CA ARG A 476 -9.47 37.71 41.90
C ARG A 476 -8.80 37.01 43.06
N THR A 477 -7.82 36.16 42.80
CA THR A 477 -7.07 35.43 43.84
C THR A 477 -6.26 36.40 44.69
N ALA A 478 -5.58 37.38 44.09
CA ALA A 478 -4.86 38.43 44.81
C ALA A 478 -5.80 39.25 45.70
N GLY A 479 -6.95 39.68 45.17
CA GLY A 479 -7.97 40.40 45.95
C GLY A 479 -8.55 39.57 47.09
N ALA A 480 -8.82 38.27 46.87
CA ALA A 480 -9.27 37.36 47.93
C ALA A 480 -8.21 37.18 49.02
N LEU A 481 -6.94 36.96 48.64
CA LEU A 481 -5.82 36.86 49.59
C LEU A 481 -5.63 38.15 50.40
N GLN A 482 -5.78 39.31 49.77
CA GLN A 482 -5.69 40.61 50.45
C GLN A 482 -6.83 40.79 51.47
N GLN A 483 -8.05 40.39 51.13
CA GLN A 483 -9.19 40.38 52.06
C GLN A 483 -8.93 39.43 53.25
N LEU A 484 -8.44 38.22 52.99
CA LEU A 484 -8.07 37.25 54.03
C LEU A 484 -6.99 37.79 54.98
N TYR A 485 -5.93 38.39 54.43
CA TYR A 485 -4.86 39.01 55.21
C TYR A 485 -5.39 40.15 56.10
N TYR A 486 -6.19 41.05 55.53
CA TYR A 486 -6.76 42.17 56.29
C TYR A 486 -7.75 41.73 57.36
N MET A 487 -8.57 40.71 57.08
CA MET A 487 -9.46 40.10 58.08
C MET A 487 -8.68 39.48 59.23
N SER A 488 -7.57 38.80 58.92
CA SER A 488 -6.65 38.24 59.92
C SER A 488 -6.02 39.33 60.80
N GLU A 489 -5.63 40.47 60.21
CA GLU A 489 -4.91 41.53 60.92
C GLU A 489 -5.85 42.51 61.67
N SER A 490 -7.05 42.74 61.15
CA SER A 490 -7.95 43.83 61.58
C SER A 490 -9.28 43.36 62.19
N GLY A 491 -9.65 42.10 62.01
CA GLY A 491 -10.95 41.53 62.41
C GLY A 491 -12.16 42.09 61.64
N LYS A 492 -11.97 42.82 60.55
CA LYS A 492 -13.01 43.45 59.72
C LYS A 492 -12.74 43.20 58.23
N LEU A 493 -13.78 43.25 57.39
CA LEU A 493 -13.62 43.20 55.92
C LEU A 493 -13.08 44.53 55.35
N LEU A 494 -12.26 44.45 54.30
CA LEU A 494 -11.80 45.61 53.55
C LEU A 494 -12.97 46.18 52.72
N PRO A 495 -13.24 47.50 52.75
CA PRO A 495 -14.27 48.12 51.90
C PRO A 495 -13.96 47.85 50.42
N LYS A 496 -14.98 47.42 49.65
CA LYS A 496 -14.86 47.20 48.20
C LYS A 496 -14.50 48.54 47.53
N VAL A 497 -13.32 48.59 46.93
CA VAL A 497 -12.97 49.65 45.98
C VAL A 497 -13.43 49.17 44.61
N ASP A 498 -14.38 49.89 44.01
CA ASP A 498 -14.84 49.62 42.65
C ASP A 498 -13.70 49.94 41.67
N ALA A 499 -12.97 48.91 41.26
CA ALA A 499 -11.97 48.99 40.22
C ALA A 499 -12.65 49.07 38.84
N GLU A 500 -13.35 50.18 38.56
CA GLU A 500 -13.90 50.51 37.24
C GLU A 500 -12.95 51.36 36.38
N GLY A 501 -11.65 51.36 36.70
CA GLY A 501 -10.64 52.12 35.98
C GLY A 501 -9.92 51.32 34.89
N GLN A 502 -10.13 51.70 33.63
CA GLN A 502 -9.30 51.38 32.46
C GLN A 502 -9.28 49.93 31.96
N THR A 503 -10.31 49.52 31.21
CA THR A 503 -10.16 48.41 30.26
C THR A 503 -10.77 48.75 28.90
N SER A 504 -10.07 48.36 27.82
CA SER A 504 -10.48 48.59 26.43
C SER A 504 -11.87 48.01 26.15
N SER A 505 -12.62 48.63 25.22
CA SER A 505 -14.02 48.28 24.91
C SER A 505 -14.24 46.78 24.60
N LEU A 506 -13.25 46.13 23.98
CA LEU A 506 -13.28 44.71 23.66
C LEU A 506 -13.19 43.81 24.91
N ARG A 507 -12.40 44.21 25.91
CA ARG A 507 -12.23 43.48 27.18
C ARG A 507 -13.53 43.51 27.99
N ARG A 508 -14.27 44.62 27.95
CA ARG A 508 -15.60 44.75 28.58
C ARG A 508 -16.64 43.79 27.98
N TRP A 509 -16.68 43.66 26.65
CA TRP A 509 -17.66 42.81 25.97
C TRP A 509 -17.47 41.31 26.23
N VAL A 510 -16.21 40.83 26.24
CA VAL A 510 -15.90 39.42 26.57
C VAL A 510 -16.22 39.10 28.03
N VAL A 511 -15.93 40.02 28.94
CA VAL A 511 -16.21 39.86 30.37
C VAL A 511 -17.72 39.88 30.67
N SER A 512 -18.51 40.69 29.95
CA SER A 512 -19.97 40.71 30.11
C SER A 512 -20.63 39.42 29.61
N ALA A 513 -20.12 38.82 28.53
CA ALA A 513 -20.68 37.57 27.98
C ALA A 513 -20.46 36.34 28.89
N LEU A 514 -19.41 36.33 29.71
CA LEU A 514 -19.11 35.26 30.67
C LEU A 514 -19.77 35.46 32.05
N ARG A 515 -20.35 36.64 32.30
CA ARG A 515 -21.09 36.94 33.52
C ARG A 515 -22.49 36.32 33.43
N ARG A 516 -22.64 35.09 33.91
CA ARG A 516 -23.97 34.53 34.22
C ARG A 516 -24.46 35.22 35.49
N GLU A 517 -25.39 36.15 35.35
CA GLU A 517 -26.00 36.88 36.46
C GLU A 517 -26.63 35.90 37.46
N ARG A 518 -26.22 36.00 38.72
CA ARG A 518 -26.99 35.49 39.85
C ARG A 518 -27.10 36.65 40.83
N GLY A 519 -28.30 37.22 40.89
CA GLY A 519 -28.66 38.29 41.80
C GLY A 519 -28.96 37.79 43.21
N GLU A 520 -29.22 38.78 44.06
CA GLU A 520 -29.68 38.77 45.44
C GLU A 520 -28.61 38.68 46.55
N SER A 521 -28.57 39.78 47.31
CA SER A 521 -27.81 40.01 48.53
C SER A 521 -28.63 39.59 49.76
N SER A 522 -28.08 38.70 50.58
CA SER A 522 -28.54 38.36 51.94
C SER A 522 -27.32 38.40 52.89
N PRO A 523 -27.49 38.80 54.17
CA PRO A 523 -26.37 38.97 55.10
C PRO A 523 -25.90 37.61 55.63
N HIS A 524 -24.63 37.25 55.35
CA HIS A 524 -24.06 35.96 55.76
C HIS A 524 -23.18 36.07 57.02
N PRO A 525 -23.13 34.99 57.86
CA PRO A 525 -22.24 34.85 59.02
C PRO A 525 -20.75 34.83 58.61
N PRO A 526 -19.79 34.97 59.57
CA PRO A 526 -18.36 35.08 59.24
C PRO A 526 -17.87 33.89 58.40
N PRO A 527 -16.92 34.12 57.47
CA PRO A 527 -16.51 33.10 56.51
C PRO A 527 -15.77 31.95 57.21
N ASP A 528 -16.24 30.73 56.98
CA ASP A 528 -15.54 29.51 57.35
C ASP A 528 -14.38 29.27 56.36
N PHE A 529 -13.15 29.52 56.82
CA PHE A 529 -11.94 29.36 56.02
C PHE A 529 -11.63 27.89 55.68
N GLY A 530 -12.19 26.93 56.42
CA GLY A 530 -12.04 25.50 56.14
C GLY A 530 -12.77 25.10 54.85
N LEU A 531 -14.04 25.51 54.72
CA LEU A 531 -14.88 25.26 53.55
C LEU A 531 -14.32 25.92 52.29
N LEU A 532 -13.79 27.15 52.40
CA LEU A 532 -13.15 27.89 51.30
C LEU A 532 -11.85 27.23 50.82
N ALA A 533 -11.06 26.65 51.72
CA ALA A 533 -9.86 25.89 51.38
C ALA A 533 -10.19 24.53 50.74
N GLU A 534 -11.25 23.87 51.20
CA GLU A 534 -11.74 22.60 50.65
C GLU A 534 -12.30 22.79 49.22
N GLU A 535 -13.02 23.88 48.98
CA GLU A 535 -13.60 24.23 47.67
C GLU A 535 -12.55 24.68 46.64
N LEU A 536 -11.40 25.20 47.10
CA LEU A 536 -10.23 25.53 46.27
C LEU A 536 -9.33 24.31 45.97
N THR A 537 -9.37 23.26 46.79
CA THR A 537 -8.51 22.07 46.66
C THR A 537 -9.20 20.88 45.98
N LEU A 538 -10.54 20.80 46.05
CA LEU A 538 -11.35 19.75 45.41
C LEU A 538 -11.69 20.07 43.94
N ARG A 539 -10.67 20.18 43.08
CA ARG A 539 -10.89 19.97 41.64
C ARG A 539 -9.94 18.89 41.14
N PRO A 540 -10.44 17.81 40.53
CA PRO A 540 -9.58 16.78 39.95
C PRO A 540 -8.60 17.44 38.98
N ARG A 541 -7.30 17.13 39.07
CA ARG A 541 -6.24 17.82 38.29
C ARG A 541 -6.50 17.89 36.78
N TRP A 542 -7.28 16.95 36.24
CA TRP A 542 -7.68 16.82 34.83
C TRP A 542 -8.83 17.77 34.44
N LEU A 543 -9.60 18.28 35.41
CA LEU A 543 -10.64 19.31 35.27
C LEU A 543 -10.14 20.73 35.54
N SER A 544 -8.83 20.92 35.76
CA SER A 544 -8.28 22.27 35.87
C SER A 544 -8.36 22.98 34.52
N MET A 545 -8.75 24.27 34.50
CA MET A 545 -8.76 25.06 33.26
C MET A 545 -7.40 25.01 32.55
N SER A 546 -6.31 24.91 33.31
CA SER A 546 -4.96 24.80 32.79
C SER A 546 -4.71 23.49 32.04
N THR A 547 -5.13 22.33 32.59
CA THR A 547 -4.97 21.05 31.89
C THR A 547 -5.85 20.96 30.65
N ALA A 548 -7.10 21.40 30.73
CA ALA A 548 -8.00 21.44 29.57
C ALA A 548 -7.47 22.38 28.47
N ALA A 549 -6.94 23.55 28.85
CA ALA A 549 -6.37 24.49 27.91
C ALA A 549 -5.08 23.96 27.26
N VAL A 550 -4.17 23.38 28.04
CA VAL A 550 -2.95 22.76 27.50
C VAL A 550 -3.29 21.64 26.53
N THR A 551 -4.21 20.74 26.88
CA THR A 551 -4.66 19.66 26.00
C THR A 551 -5.27 20.19 24.70
N ASN A 552 -6.14 21.20 24.77
CA ASN A 552 -6.74 21.82 23.58
C ASN A 552 -5.70 22.52 22.69
N VAL A 553 -4.73 23.20 23.29
CA VAL A 553 -3.64 23.85 22.57
C VAL A 553 -2.77 22.81 21.87
N VAL A 554 -2.38 21.74 22.57
CA VAL A 554 -1.60 20.64 21.99
C VAL A 554 -2.36 20.00 20.83
N LEU A 555 -3.62 19.60 21.03
CA LEU A 555 -4.45 19.02 19.96
C LEU A 555 -4.59 19.94 18.75
N SER A 556 -4.73 21.25 18.97
CA SER A 556 -4.80 22.24 17.90
C SER A 556 -3.50 22.32 17.12
N PHE A 557 -2.35 22.33 17.79
CA PHE A 557 -1.04 22.32 17.13
C PHE A 557 -0.83 21.04 16.33
N THR A 558 -1.17 19.87 16.88
CA THR A 558 -1.05 18.59 16.15
C THR A 558 -1.96 18.56 14.93
N GLY A 559 -3.20 19.08 15.05
CA GLY A 559 -4.15 19.19 13.94
C GLY A 559 -3.64 20.12 12.84
N ILE A 560 -3.11 21.30 13.19
CA ILE A 560 -2.53 22.26 12.23
C ILE A 560 -1.30 21.65 11.54
N ALA A 561 -0.43 20.97 12.28
CA ALA A 561 0.75 20.31 11.71
C ALA A 561 0.36 19.21 10.72
N SER A 562 -0.58 18.32 11.09
CA SER A 562 -1.09 17.28 10.21
C SER A 562 -1.72 17.86 8.95
N PHE A 563 -2.48 18.95 9.09
CA PHE A 563 -3.11 19.65 7.98
C PHE A 563 -2.06 20.27 7.03
N GLY A 564 -1.04 20.92 7.60
CA GLY A 564 0.07 21.50 6.86
C GLY A 564 0.86 20.46 6.06
N ILE A 565 1.14 19.30 6.65
CA ILE A 565 1.80 18.18 5.96
C ILE A 565 0.96 17.72 4.76
N GLY A 566 -0.35 17.50 4.96
CA GLY A 566 -1.24 17.10 3.86
C GLY A 566 -1.32 18.15 2.74
N MET A 567 -1.23 19.43 3.07
CA MET A 567 -1.17 20.51 2.07
C MET A 567 0.13 20.50 1.25
N ILE A 568 1.27 20.37 1.93
CA ILE A 568 2.59 20.30 1.26
C ILE A 568 2.62 19.12 0.31
N GLN A 569 2.12 17.96 0.76
CA GLN A 569 2.02 16.77 -0.08
C GLN A 569 1.10 16.98 -1.28
N ARG A 570 -0.11 17.54 -1.11
CA ARG A 570 -1.02 17.84 -2.23
C ARG A 570 -0.40 18.78 -3.26
N MET A 571 0.36 19.78 -2.81
CA MET A 571 1.12 20.67 -3.70
C MET A 571 2.27 19.94 -4.40
N GLY A 572 2.96 19.03 -3.72
CA GLY A 572 3.95 18.15 -4.32
C GLY A 572 3.35 17.29 -5.44
N ASN A 573 2.23 16.62 -5.15
CA ASN A 573 1.51 15.81 -6.13
C ASN A 573 1.04 16.66 -7.33
N TYR A 574 0.55 17.88 -7.08
CA TYR A 574 0.18 18.82 -8.15
C TYR A 574 1.36 19.11 -9.10
N ASN A 575 2.54 19.41 -8.56
CA ASN A 575 3.72 19.73 -9.37
C ASN A 575 4.16 18.53 -10.22
N VAL A 576 4.18 17.32 -9.64
CA VAL A 576 4.55 16.09 -10.36
C VAL A 576 3.56 15.81 -11.49
N LEU A 577 2.26 15.79 -11.19
CA LEU A 577 1.23 15.47 -12.18
C LEU A 577 1.17 16.51 -13.30
N LYS A 578 1.37 17.79 -12.97
CA LYS A 578 1.45 18.86 -13.97
C LYS A 578 2.62 18.65 -14.93
N GLU A 579 3.79 18.26 -14.42
CA GLU A 579 4.93 17.97 -15.29
C GLU A 579 4.66 16.73 -16.15
N GLN A 580 4.08 15.67 -15.58
CA GLN A 580 3.70 14.48 -16.36
C GLN A 580 2.70 14.80 -17.47
N VAL A 581 1.67 15.61 -17.21
CA VAL A 581 0.75 16.10 -18.26
C VAL A 581 1.50 16.84 -19.36
N ARG A 582 2.40 17.76 -18.99
CA ARG A 582 3.21 18.51 -19.95
C ARG A 582 4.10 17.58 -20.79
N GLN A 583 4.68 16.55 -20.19
CA GLN A 583 5.45 15.55 -20.91
C GLN A 583 4.58 14.80 -21.92
N LEU A 584 3.39 14.35 -21.50
CA LEU A 584 2.46 13.64 -22.39
C LEU A 584 2.01 14.48 -23.59
N LEU A 585 1.81 15.79 -23.41
CA LEU A 585 1.44 16.72 -24.48
C LEU A 585 2.60 17.03 -25.45
N ASN A 586 3.84 16.93 -24.98
CA ASN A 586 5.04 17.19 -25.79
C ASN A 586 5.59 15.94 -26.50
N THR A 587 5.02 14.77 -26.21
CA THR A 587 5.35 13.47 -26.82
C THR A 587 4.28 13.03 -27.80
#